data_AF-A0A840DAZ4-F1
#
_entry.id   AF-A0A840DAZ4-F1
#
_cell.length_a   1.000
_cell.length_b   1.000
_cell.length_c   1.000
_cell.angle_alpha   90.00
_cell.angle_beta   90.00
_cell.angle_gamma   90.00
#
_symmetry.space_group_name_H-M   'P 1'
#
loop_
_entity.id
_entity.type
_entity.pdbx_description
1 polymer ?
#
loop_
_entity_poly.entity_id
_entity_poly.type
_entity_poly.pdbx_seq_one_letter_code
_entity_poly.pdbx_strand_id
1 'polypeptide(L)'
;MGNTEQEQAEGMKWYIREVVIPEYANNFNKGLSAEDIKFYGKIHFSRDRSNKELNMHCHLIVSRKDQSNKKKLSPLTNHKNTQKGTVKGGFDRNNLFQQAEHGFDKLFGYNRQLTESFEYYNTMKNGNISDQLSIQERQISDERKSTDMQIGRNVNEQEELTDNMFAYKQDDKHSSMQTVNQENMKEDKQSFNLPDLGLSSALGLLTPEPDNSNEEQQIPMKRKKKKPKRGLRR
;
A
#
# COMPACT_ATOMS: atom_id res chain seq x y z
N MET A 1 4.58 4.07 15.29
CA MET A 1 5.96 4.45 14.91
C MET A 1 6.54 5.60 15.73
N GLY A 2 5.80 6.23 16.65
CA GLY A 2 6.35 7.31 17.49
C GLY A 2 6.19 8.69 16.88
N ASN A 3 6.25 9.71 17.73
CA ASN A 3 6.04 11.11 17.37
C ASN A 3 7.36 11.85 17.15
N THR A 4 8.46 11.38 17.73
CA THR A 4 9.79 11.96 17.58
C THR A 4 10.63 11.17 16.56
N GLU A 5 11.61 11.81 15.93
CA GLU A 5 12.53 11.12 15.01
C GLU A 5 13.25 9.94 15.68
N GLN A 6 13.57 10.07 16.97
CA GLN A 6 14.23 9.02 17.74
C GLN A 6 13.33 7.79 17.89
N GLU A 7 12.07 7.99 18.32
CA GLU A 7 11.09 6.92 18.42
C GLU A 7 10.80 6.28 17.06
N GLN A 8 10.74 7.09 16.00
CA GLN A 8 10.57 6.61 14.62
C GLN A 8 11.75 5.76 14.15
N ALA A 9 12.98 6.18 14.44
CA ALA A 9 14.16 5.36 14.14
C ALA A 9 14.16 4.05 14.93
N GLU A 10 13.76 4.06 16.19
CA GLU A 10 13.65 2.86 17.02
C GLU A 10 12.56 1.91 16.51
N GLY A 11 11.37 2.43 16.21
CA GLY A 11 10.28 1.68 15.59
C GLY A 11 10.71 1.05 14.27
N MET A 12 11.37 1.82 13.40
CA MET A 12 11.89 1.32 12.12
C MET A 12 12.96 0.24 12.32
N LYS A 13 13.90 0.41 13.27
CA LYS A 13 14.89 -0.64 13.60
C LYS A 13 14.21 -1.92 14.08
N TRP A 14 13.18 -1.78 14.91
CA TRP A 14 12.43 -2.92 15.45
C TRP A 14 11.68 -3.65 14.34
N TYR A 15 10.95 -2.92 13.50
CA TYR A 15 10.28 -3.45 12.32
C TYR A 15 11.23 -4.19 11.37
N ILE A 16 12.41 -3.62 11.09
CA ILE A 16 13.40 -4.28 10.25
C ILE A 16 13.85 -5.63 10.85
N ARG A 17 14.13 -5.66 12.16
CA ARG A 17 14.67 -6.85 12.83
C ARG A 17 13.63 -7.94 13.08
N GLU A 18 12.40 -7.57 13.42
CA GLU A 18 11.35 -8.53 13.78
C GLU A 18 10.46 -8.95 12.61
N VAL A 19 10.39 -8.14 11.55
CA VAL A 19 9.53 -8.43 10.40
C VAL A 19 10.35 -8.59 9.14
N VAL A 20 11.04 -7.52 8.70
CA VAL A 20 11.62 -7.49 7.35
C VAL A 20 12.70 -8.55 7.16
N ILE A 21 13.64 -8.67 8.10
CA ILE A 21 14.77 -9.61 7.99
C ILE A 21 14.34 -11.07 8.17
N PRO A 22 13.48 -11.43 9.15
CA PRO A 22 12.90 -12.76 9.23
C PRO A 22 12.15 -13.17 7.96
N GLU A 23 11.26 -12.32 7.44
CA GLU A 23 10.52 -12.59 6.21
C GLU A 23 11.48 -12.73 5.01
N TYR A 24 12.49 -11.87 4.91
CA TYR A 24 13.53 -11.98 3.90
C TYR A 24 14.31 -13.31 3.96
N ALA A 25 14.63 -13.79 5.17
CA ALA A 25 15.32 -15.07 5.35
C ALA A 25 14.44 -16.26 4.95
N ASN A 26 13.21 -16.30 5.46
CA ASN A 26 12.25 -17.37 5.24
C ASN A 26 11.89 -17.53 3.77
N ASN A 27 11.76 -16.41 3.05
CA ASN A 27 11.40 -16.37 1.62
C ASN A 27 12.42 -17.12 0.73
N PHE A 28 13.65 -17.35 1.21
CA PHE A 28 14.59 -18.18 0.46
C PHE A 28 14.24 -19.66 0.39
N ASN A 29 13.40 -20.16 1.31
CA ASN A 29 13.07 -21.57 1.47
C ASN A 29 14.31 -22.47 1.61
N LYS A 30 15.30 -22.00 2.38
CA LYS A 30 16.59 -22.68 2.60
C LYS A 30 16.86 -23.00 4.07
N GLY A 31 15.84 -22.93 4.93
CA GLY A 31 15.99 -23.04 6.38
C GLY A 31 16.99 -22.02 6.90
N LEU A 32 16.76 -20.75 6.56
CA LEU A 32 17.54 -19.61 7.04
C LEU A 32 16.69 -18.88 8.06
N SER A 33 17.31 -18.43 9.15
CA SER A 33 16.67 -17.55 10.12
C SER A 33 17.21 -16.11 9.99
N ALA A 34 16.66 -15.18 10.78
CA ALA A 34 17.10 -13.79 10.78
C ALA A 34 18.58 -13.64 11.18
N GLU A 35 19.07 -14.50 12.08
CA GLU A 35 20.46 -14.51 12.56
C GLU A 35 21.45 -14.90 11.47
N ASP A 36 21.00 -15.66 10.45
CA ASP A 36 21.81 -16.03 9.31
C ASP A 36 22.01 -14.87 8.31
N ILE A 37 21.19 -13.82 8.40
CA ILE A 37 21.22 -12.69 7.48
C ILE A 37 22.12 -11.58 8.02
N LYS A 38 23.27 -11.40 7.38
CA LYS A 38 24.14 -10.25 7.65
C LYS A 38 23.69 -9.04 6.83
N PHE A 39 23.30 -7.97 7.50
CA PHE A 39 22.87 -6.73 6.84
C PHE A 39 23.36 -5.47 7.56
N TYR A 40 23.37 -4.37 6.82
CA TYR A 40 23.59 -3.01 7.32
C TYR A 40 22.41 -2.14 6.88
N GLY A 41 21.92 -1.29 7.78
CA GLY A 41 20.78 -0.40 7.51
C GLY A 41 21.11 1.04 7.85
N LYS A 42 20.72 1.98 6.98
CA LYS A 42 20.78 3.42 7.25
C LYS A 42 19.39 4.03 7.12
N ILE A 43 18.92 4.71 8.17
CA ILE A 43 17.61 5.37 8.20
C ILE A 43 17.81 6.86 7.85
N HIS A 44 16.92 7.38 7.02
CA HIS A 44 16.87 8.77 6.57
C HIS A 44 15.47 9.32 6.84
N PHE A 45 15.38 10.59 7.26
CA PHE A 45 14.11 11.26 7.56
C PHE A 45 13.60 12.14 6.41
N SER A 46 14.50 12.65 5.57
CA SER A 46 14.20 13.49 4.42
C SER A 46 14.93 13.00 3.17
N ARG A 47 14.51 13.50 2.01
CA ARG A 47 15.21 13.33 0.73
C ARG A 47 15.63 14.70 0.20
N ASP A 48 16.93 15.01 0.27
CA ASP A 48 17.52 16.31 -0.10
C ASP A 48 17.26 16.76 -1.55
N ARG A 49 16.81 15.86 -2.44
CA ARG A 49 16.65 16.13 -3.89
C ARG A 49 15.25 15.87 -4.44
N SER A 50 14.23 15.80 -3.57
CA SER A 50 12.85 15.62 -4.05
C SER A 50 11.88 16.48 -3.26
N ASN A 51 10.87 17.04 -3.93
CA ASN A 51 9.75 17.77 -3.33
C ASN A 51 8.88 16.93 -2.35
N LYS A 52 9.31 15.71 -1.98
CA LYS A 52 8.71 14.85 -0.97
C LYS A 52 9.57 14.93 0.30
N GLU A 53 9.43 16.04 1.01
CA GLU A 53 10.37 16.45 2.05
C GLU A 53 10.31 15.62 3.35
N LEU A 54 9.26 14.81 3.58
CA LEU A 54 8.99 14.19 4.89
C LEU A 54 8.73 12.67 4.87
N ASN A 55 9.47 11.92 4.06
CA ASN A 55 9.34 10.47 4.03
C ASN A 55 10.51 9.79 4.75
N MET A 56 10.30 9.34 5.99
CA MET A 56 11.23 8.44 6.65
C MET A 56 11.38 7.16 5.83
N HIS A 57 12.62 6.78 5.52
CA HIS A 57 12.93 5.57 4.76
C HIS A 57 14.27 4.96 5.21
N CYS A 58 14.48 3.69 4.87
CA CYS A 58 15.70 2.98 5.18
C CYS A 58 16.33 2.36 3.93
N HIS A 59 17.66 2.43 3.85
CA HIS A 59 18.45 1.67 2.90
C HIS A 59 19.06 0.45 3.60
N LEU A 60 18.69 -0.74 3.15
CA LEU A 60 19.24 -2.00 3.63
C LEU A 60 20.25 -2.56 2.61
N ILE A 61 21.45 -2.87 3.08
CA ILE A 61 22.50 -3.56 2.33
C ILE A 61 22.66 -4.94 2.96
N VAL A 62 22.35 -5.99 2.20
CA VAL A 62 22.40 -7.37 2.67
C VAL A 62 23.57 -8.11 2.02
N SER A 63 24.28 -8.92 2.82
CA SER A 63 25.32 -9.81 2.32
C SER A 63 24.77 -10.78 1.28
N ARG A 64 25.56 -11.02 0.21
CA ARG A 64 25.24 -12.03 -0.80
C ARG A 64 25.23 -13.47 -0.24
N LYS A 65 25.87 -13.69 0.89
CA LYS A 65 25.94 -14.98 1.56
C LYS A 65 25.41 -14.87 2.98
N ASP A 66 24.94 -16.01 3.49
CA ASP A 66 24.62 -16.18 4.90
C ASP A 66 25.85 -15.94 5.79
N GLN A 67 25.60 -15.78 7.09
CA GLN A 67 26.63 -15.55 8.10
C GLN A 67 27.73 -16.64 8.07
N SER A 68 27.38 -17.89 7.76
CA SER A 68 28.33 -19.00 7.65
C SER A 68 29.09 -19.08 6.31
N ASN A 69 28.79 -18.19 5.36
CA ASN A 69 29.33 -18.15 3.99
C ASN A 69 29.06 -19.39 3.10
N LYS A 70 28.12 -20.26 3.50
CA LYS A 70 27.76 -21.52 2.81
C LYS A 70 26.63 -21.34 1.81
N LYS A 71 25.58 -20.60 2.16
CA LYS A 71 24.37 -20.42 1.34
C LYS A 71 24.42 -19.08 0.59
N LYS A 72 24.15 -19.11 -0.71
CA LYS A 72 24.00 -17.89 -1.54
C LYS A 72 22.58 -17.36 -1.43
N LEU A 73 22.47 -16.07 -1.16
CA LEU A 73 21.24 -15.29 -1.08
C LEU A 73 21.13 -14.47 -2.36
N SER A 74 20.10 -14.74 -3.16
CA SER A 74 19.90 -14.09 -4.46
C SER A 74 18.42 -13.72 -4.63
N PRO A 75 17.99 -12.54 -4.16
CA PRO A 75 16.60 -12.08 -4.30
C PRO A 75 16.12 -11.93 -5.75
N LEU A 76 17.06 -11.75 -6.68
CA LEU A 76 16.80 -11.60 -8.11
C LEU A 76 16.71 -12.94 -8.86
N THR A 77 16.50 -14.05 -8.14
CA THR A 77 16.32 -15.34 -8.79
C THR A 77 14.93 -15.43 -9.44
N ASN A 78 14.83 -16.19 -10.54
CA ASN A 78 13.54 -16.52 -11.15
C ASN A 78 12.86 -17.72 -10.46
N HIS A 79 13.59 -18.45 -9.61
CA HIS A 79 13.05 -19.56 -8.84
C HIS A 79 12.28 -19.01 -7.65
N LYS A 80 11.06 -19.50 -7.40
CA LYS A 80 10.25 -19.06 -6.24
C LYS A 80 10.16 -20.15 -5.17
N ASN A 81 9.55 -21.27 -5.51
CA ASN A 81 9.35 -22.43 -4.62
C ASN A 81 9.84 -23.72 -5.30
N THR A 82 11.06 -23.71 -5.83
CA THR A 82 11.57 -24.88 -6.56
C THR A 82 11.99 -25.97 -5.58
N GLN A 83 11.28 -27.10 -5.56
CA GLN A 83 11.59 -28.23 -4.68
C GLN A 83 12.43 -29.33 -5.36
N LYS A 84 12.50 -29.31 -6.70
CA LYS A 84 13.11 -30.36 -7.52
C LYS A 84 14.32 -29.83 -8.31
N GLY A 85 15.34 -30.68 -8.47
CA GLY A 85 16.55 -30.37 -9.24
C GLY A 85 17.70 -29.78 -8.40
N THR A 86 18.73 -29.31 -9.10
CA THR A 86 19.96 -28.79 -8.48
C THR A 86 19.74 -27.50 -7.70
N VAL A 87 18.74 -26.70 -8.08
CA VAL A 87 18.35 -25.47 -7.38
C VAL A 87 17.14 -25.76 -6.52
N LYS A 88 17.36 -25.84 -5.20
CA LYS A 88 16.29 -25.94 -4.20
C LYS A 88 16.04 -24.58 -3.55
N GLY A 89 14.77 -24.23 -3.40
CA GLY A 89 14.27 -22.95 -2.87
C GLY A 89 13.96 -21.91 -3.94
N GLY A 90 14.06 -20.64 -3.58
CA GLY A 90 13.81 -19.52 -4.49
C GLY A 90 13.73 -18.18 -3.75
N PHE A 91 13.06 -17.19 -4.32
CA PHE A 91 12.71 -15.94 -3.65
C PHE A 91 11.53 -15.30 -4.40
N ASP A 92 10.44 -15.01 -3.69
CA ASP A 92 9.30 -14.29 -4.23
C ASP A 92 9.25 -12.86 -3.68
N ARG A 93 9.60 -11.90 -4.54
CA ARG A 93 9.61 -10.47 -4.20
C ARG A 93 8.23 -9.95 -3.82
N ASN A 94 7.16 -10.42 -4.48
CA ASN A 94 5.81 -9.96 -4.19
C ASN A 94 5.37 -10.42 -2.81
N ASN A 95 5.65 -11.68 -2.48
CA ASN A 95 5.39 -12.23 -1.15
C ASN A 95 6.15 -11.44 -0.07
N LEU A 96 7.42 -11.06 -0.31
CA LEU A 96 8.18 -10.26 0.65
C LEU A 96 7.46 -8.94 0.97
N PHE A 97 7.02 -8.20 -0.06
CA PHE A 97 6.34 -6.92 0.16
C PHE A 97 5.02 -7.09 0.90
N GLN A 98 4.22 -8.09 0.53
CA GLN A 98 2.95 -8.37 1.21
C GLN A 98 3.15 -8.73 2.68
N GLN A 99 4.11 -9.61 3.00
CA GLN A 99 4.39 -9.99 4.39
C GLN A 99 4.99 -8.84 5.19
N ALA A 100 5.85 -8.03 4.57
CA ALA A 100 6.39 -6.83 5.20
C ALA A 100 5.26 -5.85 5.56
N GLU A 101 4.34 -5.56 4.64
CA GLU A 101 3.17 -4.71 4.92
C GLU A 101 2.29 -5.29 6.03
N HIS A 102 1.93 -6.58 5.94
CA HIS A 102 1.09 -7.20 6.97
C HIS A 102 1.76 -7.18 8.35
N GLY A 103 3.06 -7.48 8.41
CA GLY A 103 3.82 -7.42 9.64
C GLY A 103 3.96 -6.00 10.18
N PHE A 104 4.05 -4.99 9.30
CA PHE A 104 4.01 -3.58 9.69
C PHE A 104 2.68 -3.23 10.35
N ASP A 105 1.59 -3.59 9.69
CA ASP A 105 0.23 -3.28 10.14
C ASP A 105 -0.05 -3.92 11.49
N LYS A 106 0.39 -5.17 11.68
CA LYS A 106 0.30 -5.87 12.97
C LYS A 106 1.18 -5.25 14.06
N LEU A 107 2.42 -4.90 13.74
CA LEU A 107 3.38 -4.38 14.73
C LEU A 107 2.99 -3.00 15.24
N PHE A 108 2.41 -2.15 14.38
CA PHE A 108 2.06 -0.78 14.73
C PHE A 108 0.56 -0.53 14.85
N GLY A 109 -0.28 -1.56 14.69
CA GLY A 109 -1.73 -1.44 14.71
C GLY A 109 -2.27 -0.53 13.60
N TYR A 110 -1.60 -0.51 12.44
CA TYR A 110 -2.02 0.33 11.32
C TYR A 110 -3.16 -0.34 10.55
N ASN A 111 -4.34 0.30 10.54
CA ASN A 111 -5.48 -0.19 9.77
C ASN A 111 -5.41 0.33 8.33
N ARG A 112 -4.61 -0.37 7.52
CA ARG A 112 -4.35 -0.01 6.13
C ARG A 112 -5.62 -0.10 5.27
N GLN A 113 -5.87 0.94 4.47
CA GLN A 113 -6.91 0.89 3.45
C GLN A 113 -6.46 0.06 2.24
N LEU A 114 -7.40 -0.57 1.53
CA LEU A 114 -7.09 -1.37 0.35
C LEU A 114 -6.28 -0.58 -0.69
N THR A 115 -6.63 0.69 -0.91
CA THR A 115 -5.98 1.61 -1.85
C THR A 115 -4.52 1.93 -1.50
N GLU A 116 -4.11 1.72 -0.25
CA GLU A 116 -2.74 1.91 0.25
C GLU A 116 -1.91 0.62 0.24
N SER A 117 -2.52 -0.52 -0.11
CA SER A 117 -1.86 -1.82 -0.10
C SER A 117 -0.96 -2.03 -1.32
N PHE A 118 0.11 -2.80 -1.11
CA PHE A 118 0.96 -3.29 -2.19
C PHE A 118 0.15 -4.09 -3.21
N GLU A 119 -0.83 -4.89 -2.77
CA GLU A 119 -1.71 -5.64 -3.67
C GLU A 119 -2.42 -4.71 -4.66
N TYR A 120 -3.01 -3.62 -4.16
CA TYR A 120 -3.69 -2.63 -4.98
C TYR A 120 -2.74 -1.96 -5.97
N TYR A 121 -1.63 -1.38 -5.50
CA TYR A 121 -0.68 -0.71 -6.38
C TYR A 121 -0.05 -1.65 -7.41
N ASN A 122 0.31 -2.87 -7.01
CA ASN A 122 0.91 -3.85 -7.90
C ASN A 122 -0.10 -4.33 -8.96
N THR A 123 -1.37 -4.52 -8.59
CA THR A 123 -2.43 -4.93 -9.52
C THR A 123 -2.78 -3.82 -10.50
N MET A 124 -2.92 -2.57 -10.04
CA MET A 124 -3.16 -1.42 -10.90
C MET A 124 -2.04 -1.20 -11.91
N LYS A 125 -0.78 -1.41 -11.49
CA LYS A 125 0.39 -1.16 -12.35
C LYS A 125 0.70 -2.33 -13.30
N ASN A 126 0.62 -3.56 -12.81
CA ASN A 126 1.15 -4.75 -13.51
C ASN A 126 0.08 -5.82 -13.80
N GLY A 127 -1.12 -5.70 -13.23
CA GLY A 127 -2.21 -6.67 -13.38
C GLY A 127 -2.91 -6.56 -14.72
N ASN A 128 -3.65 -7.60 -15.09
CA ASN A 128 -4.47 -7.58 -16.30
C ASN A 128 -5.77 -6.76 -16.07
N ILE A 129 -6.50 -6.44 -17.14
CA ILE A 129 -7.74 -5.63 -17.06
C ILE A 129 -8.78 -6.25 -16.12
N SER A 130 -8.93 -7.57 -16.13
CA SER A 130 -9.86 -8.28 -15.24
C SER A 130 -9.45 -8.13 -13.77
N ASP A 131 -8.16 -8.25 -13.47
CA ASP A 131 -7.65 -8.11 -12.10
C ASP A 131 -7.87 -6.67 -11.60
N GLN A 132 -7.62 -5.68 -12.46
CA GLN A 132 -7.83 -4.26 -12.16
C GLN A 132 -9.31 -3.96 -11.85
N LEU A 133 -10.23 -4.47 -12.67
CA LEU A 133 -11.66 -4.32 -12.42
C LEU A 133 -12.07 -4.99 -11.11
N SER A 134 -11.55 -6.19 -10.83
CA SER A 134 -11.90 -6.93 -9.61
C SER A 134 -11.47 -6.21 -8.33
N ILE A 135 -10.30 -5.55 -8.33
CA ILE A 135 -9.80 -4.87 -7.15
C ILE A 135 -10.45 -3.49 -6.96
N GLN A 136 -10.88 -2.84 -8.05
CA GLN A 136 -11.72 -1.63 -8.00
C GLN A 136 -13.11 -1.92 -7.45
N GLU A 137 -13.73 -3.03 -7.85
CA GLU A 137 -15.02 -3.45 -7.30
C GLU A 137 -14.94 -3.73 -5.79
N ARG A 138 -13.83 -4.35 -5.35
CA ARG A 138 -13.55 -4.55 -3.92
C ARG A 138 -13.41 -3.21 -3.18
N GLN A 139 -12.67 -2.24 -3.76
CA GLN A 139 -12.54 -0.90 -3.19
C GLN A 139 -13.91 -0.24 -2.98
N ILE A 140 -14.76 -0.21 -4.02
CA ILE A 140 -16.10 0.39 -3.93
C ILE A 140 -16.94 -0.30 -2.86
N SER A 141 -16.84 -1.62 -2.74
CA SER A 141 -17.56 -2.40 -1.75
C SER A 141 -17.12 -2.09 -0.32
N ASP A 142 -15.82 -1.89 -0.11
CA ASP A 142 -15.26 -1.55 1.20
C ASP A 142 -15.62 -0.11 1.61
N GLU A 143 -15.62 0.82 0.65
CA GLU A 143 -16.10 2.19 0.86
C GLU A 143 -17.58 2.20 1.27
N ARG A 144 -18.45 1.44 0.59
CA ARG A 144 -19.89 1.33 0.94
C ARG A 144 -20.13 0.77 2.34
N LYS A 145 -19.39 -0.28 2.74
CA LYS A 145 -19.49 -0.82 4.10
C LYS A 145 -19.10 0.21 5.16
N SER A 146 -18.08 1.02 4.88
CA SER A 146 -17.65 2.08 5.79
C SER A 146 -18.71 3.17 5.96
N THR A 147 -19.41 3.55 4.87
CA THR A 147 -20.50 4.54 4.92
C THR A 147 -21.72 4.00 5.66
N ASP A 148 -22.11 2.75 5.41
CA ASP A 148 -23.29 2.15 6.04
C ASP A 148 -23.10 2.00 7.56
N MET A 149 -21.89 1.64 8.02
CA MET A 149 -21.56 1.60 9.45
C MET A 149 -21.59 2.99 10.12
N GLN A 150 -21.25 4.05 9.41
CA GLN A 150 -21.37 5.42 9.94
C GLN A 150 -22.83 5.88 10.02
N ILE A 151 -23.67 5.52 9.05
CA ILE A 151 -25.10 5.87 9.06
C ILE A 151 -25.81 5.14 10.22
N GLY A 152 -25.56 3.84 10.41
CA GLY A 152 -26.15 3.09 11.53
C GLY A 152 -25.76 3.59 12.92
N ARG A 153 -24.54 4.15 13.07
CA ARG A 153 -24.08 4.74 14.34
C ARG A 153 -24.75 6.09 14.64
N ASN A 154 -24.96 6.92 13.61
CA ASN A 154 -25.68 8.19 13.74
C ASN A 154 -27.18 8.00 14.05
N VAL A 155 -27.82 6.95 13.53
CA VAL A 155 -29.23 6.65 13.84
C VAL A 155 -29.41 6.25 15.31
N ASN A 156 -28.48 5.44 15.86
CA ASN A 156 -28.53 5.05 17.28
C ASN A 156 -28.21 6.22 18.23
N GLU A 157 -27.30 7.14 17.87
CA GLU A 157 -27.02 8.34 18.66
C GLU A 157 -28.18 9.37 18.61
N GLN A 158 -28.96 9.40 17.53
CA GLN A 158 -30.20 10.17 17.47
C GLN A 158 -31.33 9.54 18.29
N GLU A 159 -31.48 8.22 18.30
CA GLU A 159 -32.48 7.54 19.15
C GLU A 159 -32.24 7.82 20.65
N GLU A 160 -30.99 7.73 21.13
CA GLU A 160 -30.66 8.02 22.55
C GLU A 160 -30.89 9.49 22.97
N LEU A 161 -30.78 10.44 22.02
CA LEU A 161 -31.11 11.85 22.27
C LEU A 161 -32.62 12.11 22.21
N THR A 162 -33.36 11.38 21.38
CA THR A 162 -34.83 11.53 21.29
C THR A 162 -35.57 10.92 22.47
N ASP A 163 -35.10 9.82 23.05
CA ASP A 163 -35.74 9.20 24.22
C ASP A 163 -35.70 10.08 25.48
N ASN A 164 -34.74 11.00 25.58
CA ASN A 164 -34.66 11.97 26.68
C ASN A 164 -35.54 13.22 26.48
N MET A 165 -36.16 13.42 25.31
CA MET A 165 -37.03 14.58 25.02
C MET A 165 -38.52 14.27 25.18
N PHE A 166 -38.95 12.99 25.13
CA PHE A 166 -40.38 12.62 25.14
C PHE A 166 -41.02 12.48 26.53
N ALA A 167 -40.29 12.72 27.63
CA ALA A 167 -40.80 12.49 28.98
C ALA A 167 -41.67 13.62 29.58
N TYR A 168 -41.84 14.76 28.90
CA TYR A 168 -42.75 15.81 29.38
C TYR A 168 -43.48 16.44 28.21
N LYS A 169 -44.78 16.12 28.09
CA LYS A 169 -45.94 17.00 27.82
C LYS A 169 -47.06 16.17 27.19
N GLN A 170 -47.88 15.57 28.03
CA GLN A 170 -49.23 15.17 27.67
C GLN A 170 -50.15 16.27 28.22
N ASP A 171 -50.84 17.01 27.35
CA ASP A 171 -52.30 17.21 27.45
C ASP A 171 -52.85 18.26 26.46
N ASP A 172 -54.04 17.90 25.98
CA ASP A 172 -55.14 18.69 25.43
C ASP A 172 -55.23 19.08 23.94
N LYS A 173 -56.00 18.22 23.23
CA LYS A 173 -57.31 18.47 22.55
C LYS A 173 -57.43 19.35 21.28
N HIS A 174 -57.96 18.64 20.27
CA HIS A 174 -59.05 18.96 19.33
C HIS A 174 -58.82 19.84 18.06
N SER A 175 -59.01 19.18 16.90
CA SER A 175 -60.08 19.44 15.89
C SER A 175 -59.67 19.82 14.46
N SER A 176 -60.18 19.02 13.53
CA SER A 176 -60.80 19.34 12.22
C SER A 176 -59.97 19.75 10.99
N MET A 177 -60.07 18.86 10.00
CA MET A 177 -60.12 19.00 8.52
C MET A 177 -59.85 20.37 7.87
N GLN A 178 -58.99 20.40 6.84
CA GLN A 178 -59.36 20.39 5.41
C GLN A 178 -58.22 20.97 4.52
N THR A 179 -58.11 20.40 3.33
CA THR A 179 -57.25 20.65 2.17
C THR A 179 -57.09 22.12 1.75
N VAL A 180 -55.95 22.50 1.15
CA VAL A 180 -55.81 23.25 -0.13
C VAL A 180 -54.32 23.41 -0.51
N ASN A 181 -54.00 23.12 -1.77
CA ASN A 181 -52.72 23.40 -2.43
C ASN A 181 -52.55 24.91 -2.66
N GLN A 182 -51.32 25.43 -2.50
CA GLN A 182 -50.88 26.59 -3.27
C GLN A 182 -49.37 26.61 -3.45
N GLU A 183 -48.98 26.50 -4.71
CA GLU A 183 -47.64 26.76 -5.24
C GLU A 183 -47.33 28.25 -5.08
N ASN A 184 -46.12 28.60 -4.62
CA ASN A 184 -45.43 29.79 -5.12
C ASN A 184 -43.93 29.75 -4.78
N MET A 185 -43.15 29.91 -5.84
CA MET A 185 -41.72 30.16 -5.89
C MET A 185 -41.32 31.37 -5.03
N LYS A 186 -40.30 31.19 -4.18
CA LYS A 186 -39.34 32.25 -3.84
C LYS A 186 -37.95 31.63 -3.70
N GLU A 187 -37.06 32.05 -4.59
CA GLU A 187 -35.62 31.95 -4.44
C GLU A 187 -35.20 32.69 -3.17
N ASP A 188 -34.43 32.05 -2.30
CA ASP A 188 -33.45 32.75 -1.50
C ASP A 188 -32.21 31.87 -1.30
N LYS A 189 -31.08 32.48 -1.65
CA LYS A 189 -29.74 31.89 -1.74
C LYS A 189 -29.18 31.67 -0.35
N GLN A 190 -28.93 30.42 0.03
CA GLN A 190 -27.86 30.11 0.98
C GLN A 190 -27.06 28.90 0.48
N SER A 191 -25.79 29.19 0.22
CA SER A 191 -24.76 28.31 -0.32
C SER A 191 -24.46 27.17 0.65
N PHE A 192 -24.89 25.96 0.30
CA PHE A 192 -24.28 24.75 0.83
C PHE A 192 -23.01 24.48 0.04
N ASN A 193 -21.85 24.60 0.70
CA ASN A 193 -20.58 24.11 0.17
C ASN A 193 -20.68 22.58 0.06
N LEU A 194 -21.04 22.10 -1.12
CA LEU A 194 -20.85 20.72 -1.53
C LEU A 194 -19.33 20.52 -1.70
N PRO A 195 -18.69 19.51 -1.10
CA PRO A 195 -17.35 19.17 -1.52
C PRO A 195 -17.45 18.55 -2.92
N ASP A 196 -17.00 19.33 -3.91
CA ASP A 196 -16.68 18.87 -5.25
C ASP A 196 -15.57 17.81 -5.17
N LEU A 197 -15.99 16.55 -4.99
CA LEU A 197 -15.12 15.39 -5.05
C LEU A 197 -15.36 14.67 -6.37
N GLY A 198 -14.92 15.30 -7.45
CA GLY A 198 -14.08 14.63 -8.45
C GLY A 198 -14.65 13.38 -9.11
N LEU A 199 -15.92 13.41 -9.55
CA LEU A 199 -16.44 12.40 -10.49
C LEU A 199 -15.83 12.51 -11.90
N SER A 200 -14.89 13.43 -12.12
CA SER A 200 -14.14 13.61 -13.36
C SER A 200 -12.98 12.61 -13.54
N SER A 201 -12.63 11.77 -12.55
CA SER A 201 -11.47 10.86 -12.69
C SER A 201 -11.77 9.48 -13.30
N ALA A 202 -13.03 9.09 -13.49
CA ALA A 202 -13.38 7.72 -13.92
C ALA A 202 -13.49 7.51 -15.44
N LEU A 203 -13.41 8.57 -16.27
CA LEU A 203 -13.46 8.46 -17.73
C LEU A 203 -12.25 9.04 -18.48
N GLY A 204 -11.20 9.48 -17.76
CA GLY A 204 -10.08 10.23 -18.33
C GLY A 204 -8.79 9.47 -18.64
N LEU A 205 -8.70 8.15 -18.44
CA LEU A 205 -7.45 7.38 -18.59
C LEU A 205 -7.31 6.63 -19.93
N LEU A 206 -8.19 6.90 -20.91
CA LEU A 206 -8.10 6.32 -22.26
C LEU A 206 -7.65 7.34 -23.33
N THR A 207 -6.71 8.21 -23.01
CA THR A 207 -5.93 8.94 -24.02
C THR A 207 -4.46 8.53 -23.93
N PRO A 208 -3.90 7.87 -24.96
CA PRO A 208 -2.47 7.60 -25.02
C PRO A 208 -1.78 8.86 -25.55
N GLU A 209 -0.95 9.50 -24.73
CA GLU A 209 -0.04 10.55 -25.18
C GLU A 209 1.33 10.47 -24.47
N PRO A 210 2.39 11.00 -25.10
CA PRO A 210 3.51 10.17 -25.52
C PRO A 210 4.68 10.14 -24.53
N ASP A 211 5.54 9.14 -24.75
CA ASP A 211 6.86 8.95 -24.17
C ASP A 211 7.57 10.26 -23.76
N ASN A 212 7.83 10.40 -22.46
CA ASN A 212 8.98 11.12 -21.95
C ASN A 212 9.84 10.16 -21.13
N SER A 213 10.49 9.27 -21.87
CA SER A 213 11.60 8.44 -21.40
C SER A 213 12.82 9.33 -21.15
N ASN A 214 12.96 9.83 -19.92
CA ASN A 214 14.26 10.23 -19.38
C ASN A 214 14.64 9.26 -18.26
N GLU A 215 14.72 7.98 -18.61
CA GLU A 215 15.64 7.07 -17.95
C GLU A 215 16.97 7.15 -18.71
N GLU A 216 18.01 7.59 -18.02
CA GLU A 216 19.40 7.43 -18.46
C GLU A 216 19.67 5.93 -18.69
N GLN A 217 19.46 5.50 -19.94
CA GLN A 217 19.86 4.20 -20.41
C GLN A 217 21.40 4.14 -20.38
N GLN A 218 21.94 3.47 -19.36
CA GLN A 218 23.29 2.94 -19.48
C GLN A 218 23.29 1.90 -20.60
N ILE A 219 23.82 2.30 -21.75
CA ILE A 219 24.02 1.46 -22.92
C ILE A 219 24.80 0.19 -22.50
N PRO A 220 24.30 -1.03 -22.77
CA PRO A 220 25.11 -2.23 -22.57
C PRO A 220 26.21 -2.26 -23.64
N MET A 221 27.45 -1.94 -23.24
CA MET A 221 28.62 -2.12 -24.09
C MET A 221 28.72 -3.59 -24.53
N LYS A 222 28.50 -3.85 -25.82
CA LYS A 222 28.77 -5.15 -26.46
C LYS A 222 30.23 -5.54 -26.19
N ARG A 223 30.45 -6.65 -25.48
CA ARG A 223 31.79 -7.24 -25.31
C ARG A 223 32.36 -7.58 -26.69
N LYS A 224 33.42 -6.89 -27.10
CA LYS A 224 34.20 -7.25 -28.30
C LYS A 224 34.80 -8.64 -28.09
N LYS A 225 34.50 -9.59 -28.98
CA LYS A 225 35.15 -10.91 -29.02
C LYS A 225 36.66 -10.70 -29.20
N LYS A 226 37.48 -11.23 -28.28
CA LYS A 226 38.95 -11.26 -28.42
C LYS A 226 39.31 -12.18 -29.58
N LYS A 227 40.12 -11.70 -30.53
CA LYS A 227 40.70 -12.53 -31.61
C LYS A 227 41.66 -13.57 -31.01
N PRO A 228 41.73 -14.80 -31.55
CA PRO A 228 42.69 -15.80 -31.09
C PRO A 228 44.11 -15.36 -31.45
N LYS A 229 45.03 -15.43 -30.49
CA LYS A 229 46.47 -15.21 -30.74
C LYS A 229 47.02 -16.42 -31.50
N ARG A 230 47.44 -16.23 -32.75
CA ARG A 230 48.31 -17.18 -33.46
C ARG A 230 49.63 -17.26 -32.70
N GLY A 231 49.99 -18.45 -32.23
CA GLY A 231 51.30 -18.71 -31.65
C GLY A 231 52.39 -18.58 -32.71
N LEU A 232 53.46 -17.85 -32.40
CA LEU A 232 54.72 -17.97 -33.13
C LEU A 232 55.31 -19.35 -32.81
N ARG A 233 55.48 -20.17 -33.85
CA ARG A 233 56.37 -21.33 -33.80
C ARG A 233 57.81 -20.82 -33.67
N ARG A 234 58.53 -21.28 -32.65
CA ARG A 234 59.99 -21.38 -32.64
C ARG A 234 60.33 -22.85 -32.74
#